data_AF-A0A942G3F7-F1
#
_entry.id   AF-A0A942G3F7-F1
#
_cell.length_a   1.000
_cell.length_b   1.000
_cell.length_c   1.000
_cell.angle_alpha   90.00
_cell.angle_beta   90.00
_cell.angle_gamma   90.00
#
_symmetry.space_group_name_H-M   'P 1'
#
loop_
_entity.id
_entity.type
_entity.pdbx_description
1 polymer ?
#
loop_
_entity_poly.entity_id
_entity_poly.type
_entity_poly.pdbx_seq_one_letter_code
_entity_poly.pdbx_strand_id
1 'polypeptide(L)'
;MKINPFSKKSTAYYDKAKTEYDKLDRELKATENELKEAEADHERKQRRHHELRQHGSMYSSTQEEKKASFEASAAGNRVFDIKSRIGQLRSRIAPLQRIACAPDQFAQARKRLDELVAQDKALTAEREKTDALITKVGKRLAGLEERLAAETKSATATLLDDEGEFVVPESLTRLEAELRLAKASLADLQGKREALLAQLGSLPKAIGSARNDLIHHRAVVAEIELYEQLMPVMTVVARASAARRETSYSHDESRFEIEIPRELIEVAEAALAAELPAA
;
A
#
# COMPACT_ATOMS: atom_id res chain seq x y z
N MET A 1 21.61 -13.15 2.45
CA MET A 1 21.36 -14.45 1.80
C MET A 1 20.16 -14.29 0.88
N LYS A 2 20.21 -14.79 -0.37
CA LYS A 2 19.04 -14.83 -1.25
C LYS A 2 18.09 -15.89 -0.71
N ILE A 3 17.16 -15.51 0.15
CA ILE A 3 15.97 -16.32 0.42
C ILE A 3 15.16 -16.25 -0.87
N ASN A 4 15.40 -17.22 -1.75
CA ASN A 4 14.50 -17.48 -2.86
C ASN A 4 13.38 -18.31 -2.23
N PRO A 5 12.17 -17.77 -2.02
CA PRO A 5 11.08 -18.47 -1.30
C PRO A 5 10.54 -19.70 -2.04
N PHE A 6 11.23 -20.17 -3.09
CA PHE A 6 10.86 -21.32 -3.91
C PHE A 6 12.10 -22.14 -4.26
N SER A 7 12.84 -22.57 -3.24
CA SER A 7 13.96 -23.49 -3.47
C SER A 7 13.40 -24.87 -3.87
N LYS A 8 13.56 -25.16 -5.16
CA LYS A 8 13.39 -26.41 -5.90
C LYS A 8 13.26 -27.67 -5.01
N LYS A 9 12.03 -28.04 -4.64
CA LYS A 9 11.49 -29.42 -4.47
C LYS A 9 10.25 -29.44 -3.54
N SER A 10 9.18 -28.70 -3.89
CA SER A 10 7.76 -29.10 -3.69
C SER A 10 6.81 -27.88 -3.80
N THR A 11 6.83 -27.14 -4.92
CA THR A 11 5.83 -26.07 -5.16
C THR A 11 4.41 -26.60 -5.40
N ALA A 12 4.15 -27.89 -5.16
CA ALA A 12 2.90 -28.55 -5.54
C ALA A 12 1.67 -28.06 -4.77
N TYR A 13 1.81 -27.53 -3.55
CA TYR A 13 0.68 -26.99 -2.79
C TYR A 13 0.31 -25.58 -3.26
N TYR A 14 1.27 -24.65 -3.28
CA TYR A 14 1.04 -23.30 -3.79
C TYR A 14 0.59 -23.32 -5.26
N ASP A 15 1.25 -24.10 -6.12
CA ASP A 15 0.90 -24.17 -7.55
C ASP A 15 -0.53 -24.70 -7.76
N LYS A 16 -0.96 -25.69 -6.97
CA LYS A 16 -2.36 -26.18 -7.01
C LYS A 16 -3.34 -25.10 -6.57
N ALA A 17 -3.09 -24.46 -5.42
CA ALA A 17 -3.96 -23.39 -4.93
C ALA A 17 -4.06 -22.22 -5.93
N LYS A 18 -2.94 -21.86 -6.57
CA LYS A 18 -2.87 -20.81 -7.59
C LYS A 18 -3.63 -21.18 -8.86
N THR A 19 -3.46 -22.39 -9.37
CA THR A 19 -4.17 -22.84 -10.57
C THR A 19 -5.68 -22.94 -10.34
N GLU A 20 -6.11 -23.40 -9.17
CA GLU A 20 -7.53 -23.41 -8.77
C GLU A 20 -8.09 -21.99 -8.63
N TYR A 21 -7.34 -21.09 -8.00
CA TYR A 21 -7.69 -19.68 -7.90
C TYR A 21 -7.87 -19.04 -9.29
N ASP A 22 -6.89 -19.19 -10.18
CA ASP A 22 -6.93 -18.60 -11.53
C ASP A 22 -8.10 -19.14 -12.35
N LYS A 23 -8.45 -20.42 -12.17
CA LYS A 23 -9.62 -21.02 -12.82
C LYS A 23 -10.91 -20.41 -12.30
N LEU A 24 -11.08 -20.34 -10.98
CA LEU A 24 -12.29 -19.79 -10.37
C LEU A 24 -12.43 -18.28 -10.62
N ASP A 25 -11.35 -17.53 -10.66
CA ASP A 25 -11.35 -16.09 -11.00
C ASP A 25 -11.81 -15.85 -12.45
N ARG A 26 -11.36 -16.68 -13.40
CA ARG A 26 -11.86 -16.64 -14.79
C ARG A 26 -13.34 -16.99 -14.87
N GLU A 27 -13.78 -18.02 -14.14
CA GLU A 27 -15.20 -18.40 -14.06
C GLU A 27 -16.05 -17.27 -13.45
N LEU A 28 -15.55 -16.62 -12.38
CA LEU A 28 -16.21 -15.48 -11.76
C LEU A 28 -16.38 -14.34 -12.76
N LYS A 29 -15.30 -13.93 -13.44
CA LYS A 29 -15.34 -12.87 -14.47
C LYS A 29 -16.30 -13.20 -15.61
N ALA A 30 -16.35 -14.47 -16.04
CA ALA A 30 -17.32 -14.91 -17.04
C ALA A 30 -18.76 -14.77 -16.52
N THR A 31 -19.05 -15.27 -15.30
CA THR A 31 -20.41 -15.16 -14.71
C THR A 31 -20.82 -13.72 -14.41
N GLU A 32 -19.89 -12.83 -14.08
CA GLU A 32 -20.17 -11.40 -13.90
C GLU A 32 -20.51 -10.71 -15.23
N ASN A 33 -19.92 -11.16 -16.34
CA ASN A 33 -20.32 -10.69 -17.67
C ASN A 33 -21.67 -11.25 -18.09
N GLU A 34 -21.93 -12.54 -17.84
CA GLU A 34 -23.26 -13.16 -18.02
C GLU A 34 -24.34 -12.44 -17.21
N LEU A 35 -24.01 -12.00 -15.98
CA LEU A 35 -24.92 -11.23 -15.15
C LEU A 35 -25.32 -9.91 -15.80
N LYS A 36 -24.35 -9.16 -16.36
CA LYS A 36 -24.64 -7.88 -17.04
C LYS A 36 -25.57 -8.08 -18.23
N GLU A 37 -25.35 -9.14 -19.02
CA GLU A 37 -26.22 -9.48 -20.15
C GLU A 37 -27.62 -9.89 -19.70
N ALA A 38 -27.71 -10.69 -18.64
CA ALA A 38 -28.98 -11.13 -18.06
C ALA A 38 -29.77 -9.98 -17.41
N GLU A 39 -29.10 -9.04 -16.75
CA GLU A 39 -29.72 -7.83 -16.19
C GLU A 39 -30.27 -6.94 -17.30
N ALA A 40 -29.51 -6.72 -18.38
CA ALA A 40 -30.00 -5.99 -19.54
C ALA A 40 -31.20 -6.68 -20.21
N ASP A 41 -31.21 -8.02 -20.29
CA ASP A 41 -32.34 -8.78 -20.83
C ASP A 41 -33.58 -8.72 -19.94
N HIS A 42 -33.37 -8.84 -18.63
CA HIS A 42 -34.43 -8.70 -17.63
C HIS A 42 -35.04 -7.29 -17.68
N GLU A 43 -34.24 -6.24 -17.77
CA GLU A 43 -34.73 -4.87 -17.93
C GLU A 43 -35.56 -4.70 -19.20
N ARG A 44 -35.10 -5.22 -20.35
CA ARG A 44 -35.86 -5.18 -21.60
C ARG A 44 -37.22 -5.86 -21.47
N LYS A 45 -37.26 -7.06 -20.88
CA LYS A 45 -38.49 -7.84 -20.68
C LYS A 45 -39.42 -7.21 -19.64
N GLN A 46 -38.87 -6.61 -18.59
CA GLN A 46 -39.65 -5.84 -17.62
C GLN A 46 -40.29 -4.61 -18.26
N ARG A 47 -39.55 -3.84 -19.06
CA ARG A 47 -40.09 -2.68 -19.78
C ARG A 47 -41.22 -3.08 -20.72
N ARG A 48 -41.02 -4.13 -21.53
CA ARG A 48 -42.07 -4.68 -22.40
C ARG A 48 -43.33 -5.12 -21.64
N HIS A 49 -43.17 -5.83 -20.52
CA HIS A 49 -44.30 -6.21 -19.67
C HIS A 49 -45.01 -4.97 -19.08
N HIS A 50 -44.24 -3.97 -18.64
CA HIS A 50 -44.79 -2.73 -18.10
C HIS A 50 -45.56 -1.93 -19.14
N GLU A 51 -45.04 -1.79 -20.36
CA GLU A 51 -45.71 -1.15 -21.50
C GLU A 51 -47.02 -1.85 -21.85
N LEU A 52 -47.00 -3.18 -21.98
CA LEU A 52 -48.22 -3.97 -22.25
C LEU A 52 -49.25 -3.81 -21.12
N ARG A 53 -48.80 -3.74 -19.86
CA ARG A 53 -49.68 -3.49 -18.71
C ARG A 53 -50.27 -2.07 -18.71
N GLN A 54 -49.54 -1.07 -19.20
CA GLN A 54 -50.03 0.31 -19.30
C GLN A 54 -51.08 0.48 -20.41
N HIS A 55 -50.91 -0.21 -21.54
CA HIS A 55 -51.84 -0.17 -22.67
C HIS A 55 -52.97 -1.22 -22.58
N GLY A 56 -52.85 -2.18 -21.66
CA GLY A 56 -53.81 -3.25 -21.44
C GLY A 56 -55.09 -2.80 -20.71
N SER A 57 -56.15 -3.60 -20.86
CA SER A 57 -57.42 -3.38 -20.16
C SER A 57 -57.30 -3.73 -18.68
N MET A 58 -57.75 -2.84 -17.78
CA MET A 58 -57.79 -3.11 -16.33
C MET A 58 -58.61 -4.34 -15.94
N TYR A 59 -59.57 -4.75 -16.78
CA TYR A 59 -60.53 -5.81 -16.46
C TYR A 59 -60.21 -7.15 -17.12
N SER A 60 -59.22 -7.22 -18.01
CA SER A 60 -58.85 -8.45 -18.70
C SER A 60 -57.40 -8.45 -19.16
N SER A 61 -56.59 -9.34 -18.61
CA SER A 61 -55.20 -9.50 -19.06
C SER A 61 -55.13 -10.32 -20.35
N THR A 62 -54.48 -9.75 -21.36
CA THR A 62 -54.29 -10.39 -22.66
C THR A 62 -53.32 -11.58 -22.54
N GLN A 63 -53.40 -12.53 -23.47
CA GLN A 63 -52.48 -13.67 -23.48
C GLN A 63 -51.02 -13.24 -23.72
N GLU A 64 -50.81 -12.11 -24.38
CA GLU A 64 -49.50 -11.49 -24.60
C GLU A 64 -48.93 -10.86 -23.34
N GLU A 65 -49.73 -10.15 -22.54
CA GLU A 65 -49.32 -9.65 -21.21
C GLU A 65 -48.91 -10.79 -20.28
N LYS A 66 -49.71 -11.88 -20.24
CA LYS A 66 -49.38 -13.06 -19.43
C LYS A 66 -48.04 -13.66 -19.85
N LYS A 67 -47.80 -13.82 -21.15
CA LYS A 67 -46.50 -14.29 -21.68
C LYS A 67 -45.35 -13.36 -21.31
N ALA A 68 -45.51 -12.05 -21.48
CA ALA A 68 -44.49 -11.06 -21.12
C ALA A 68 -44.19 -11.05 -19.62
N SER A 69 -45.20 -11.24 -18.77
CA SER A 69 -45.03 -11.39 -17.31
C SER A 69 -44.25 -12.65 -16.94
N PHE A 70 -44.56 -13.79 -17.56
CA PHE A 70 -43.79 -15.03 -17.36
C PHE A 70 -42.36 -14.89 -17.87
N GLU A 71 -42.13 -14.26 -19.02
CA GLU A 71 -40.80 -14.02 -19.58
C GLU A 71 -39.95 -13.08 -18.70
N ALA A 72 -40.56 -12.01 -18.18
CA ALA A 72 -39.91 -11.09 -17.25
C ALA A 72 -39.57 -11.78 -15.93
N SER A 73 -40.50 -12.57 -15.38
CA SER A 73 -40.27 -13.35 -14.16
C SER A 73 -39.19 -14.41 -14.35
N ALA A 74 -39.19 -15.11 -15.50
CA ALA A 74 -38.15 -16.09 -15.83
C ALA A 74 -36.77 -15.42 -16.01
N ALA A 75 -36.71 -14.23 -16.59
CA ALA A 75 -35.46 -13.45 -16.68
C ALA A 75 -35.00 -12.97 -15.30
N GLY A 76 -35.92 -12.59 -14.42
CA GLY A 76 -35.62 -12.22 -13.03
C GLY A 76 -35.05 -13.39 -12.22
N ASN A 77 -35.65 -14.58 -12.36
CA ASN A 77 -35.14 -15.80 -11.74
C ASN A 77 -33.73 -16.13 -12.24
N ARG A 78 -33.45 -16.00 -13.54
CA ARG A 78 -32.10 -16.18 -14.10
C ARG A 78 -31.08 -15.22 -13.50
N VAL A 79 -31.43 -13.94 -13.35
CA VAL A 79 -30.56 -12.95 -12.69
C VAL A 79 -30.27 -13.36 -11.24
N PHE A 80 -31.27 -13.82 -10.51
CA PHE A 80 -31.12 -14.31 -9.14
C PHE A 80 -30.19 -15.54 -9.07
N ASP A 81 -30.37 -16.51 -9.96
CA ASP A 81 -29.56 -17.72 -10.03
C ASP A 81 -28.08 -17.38 -10.32
N ILE A 82 -27.83 -16.47 -11.26
CA ILE A 82 -26.47 -16.00 -11.59
C ILE A 82 -25.85 -15.28 -10.38
N LYS A 83 -26.60 -14.42 -9.68
CA LYS A 83 -26.13 -13.75 -8.45
C LYS A 83 -25.78 -14.74 -7.35
N SER A 84 -26.60 -15.78 -7.17
CA SER A 84 -26.32 -16.87 -6.22
C SER A 84 -25.03 -17.62 -6.59
N ARG A 85 -24.84 -17.96 -7.87
CA ARG A 85 -23.62 -18.60 -8.38
C ARG A 85 -22.38 -17.73 -8.16
N ILE A 86 -22.46 -16.42 -8.41
CA ILE A 86 -21.38 -15.47 -8.11
C ILE A 86 -21.04 -15.48 -6.62
N GLY A 87 -22.04 -15.51 -5.74
CA GLY A 87 -21.82 -15.63 -4.29
C GLY A 87 -21.07 -16.90 -3.90
N GLN A 88 -21.43 -18.04 -4.49
CA GLN A 88 -20.74 -19.32 -4.27
C GLN A 88 -19.31 -19.32 -4.84
N LEU A 89 -19.09 -18.71 -6.00
CA LEU A 89 -17.74 -18.58 -6.55
C LEU A 89 -16.86 -17.70 -5.65
N ARG A 90 -17.38 -16.57 -5.16
CA ARG A 90 -16.65 -15.68 -4.25
C ARG A 90 -16.29 -16.37 -2.93
N SER A 91 -17.19 -17.17 -2.35
CA SER A 91 -16.89 -17.91 -1.11
C SER A 91 -15.80 -18.96 -1.30
N ARG A 92 -15.72 -19.60 -2.48
CA ARG A 92 -14.65 -20.55 -2.83
C ARG A 92 -13.32 -19.85 -3.16
N ILE A 93 -13.38 -18.66 -3.76
CA ILE A 93 -12.19 -17.87 -4.13
C ILE A 93 -11.52 -17.28 -2.89
N ALA A 94 -12.29 -16.76 -1.93
CA ALA A 94 -11.77 -16.07 -0.74
C ALA A 94 -10.61 -16.80 -0.01
N PRO A 95 -10.71 -18.11 0.33
CA PRO A 95 -9.61 -18.81 0.99
C PRO A 95 -8.40 -19.02 0.08
N LEU A 96 -8.61 -19.27 -1.22
CA LEU A 96 -7.53 -19.48 -2.19
C LEU A 96 -6.80 -18.19 -2.54
N GLN A 97 -7.51 -17.06 -2.55
CA GLN A 97 -6.96 -15.74 -2.84
C GLN A 97 -5.86 -15.36 -1.83
N ARG A 98 -6.07 -15.65 -0.54
CA ARG A 98 -5.07 -15.42 0.50
C ARG A 98 -3.75 -16.13 0.17
N ILE A 99 -3.81 -17.36 -0.35
CA ILE A 99 -2.64 -18.16 -0.67
C ILE A 99 -2.02 -17.70 -1.99
N ALA A 100 -2.83 -17.63 -3.05
CA ALA A 100 -2.36 -17.34 -4.41
C ALA A 100 -1.71 -15.95 -4.52
N CYS A 101 -2.30 -14.94 -3.88
CA CYS A 101 -1.82 -13.56 -3.94
C CYS A 101 -0.73 -13.24 -2.89
N ALA A 102 -0.47 -14.11 -1.91
CA ALA A 102 0.45 -13.81 -0.81
C ALA A 102 1.87 -13.41 -1.28
N PRO A 103 2.51 -14.15 -2.22
CA PRO A 103 3.87 -13.81 -2.66
C PRO A 103 3.94 -12.46 -3.36
N ASP A 104 2.94 -12.14 -4.18
CA ASP A 104 2.89 -10.85 -4.89
C ASP A 104 2.63 -9.70 -3.91
N GLN A 105 1.73 -9.89 -2.94
CA GLN A 105 1.46 -8.91 -1.88
C GLN A 105 2.70 -8.67 -1.01
N PHE A 106 3.42 -9.73 -0.64
CA PHE A 106 4.68 -9.61 0.09
C PHE A 106 5.74 -8.84 -0.71
N ALA A 107 5.90 -9.14 -1.99
CA ALA A 107 6.84 -8.42 -2.86
C ALA A 107 6.48 -6.94 -3.02
N GLN A 108 5.18 -6.61 -3.14
CA GLN A 108 4.70 -5.23 -3.22
C GLN A 108 4.91 -4.48 -1.90
N ALA A 109 4.56 -5.09 -0.76
CA ALA A 109 4.77 -4.50 0.56
C ALA A 109 6.26 -4.23 0.82
N ARG A 110 7.13 -5.15 0.37
CA ARG A 110 8.58 -4.97 0.50
C ARG A 110 9.08 -3.78 -0.31
N LYS A 111 8.71 -3.71 -1.60
CA LYS A 111 9.06 -2.58 -2.46
C LYS A 111 8.59 -1.25 -1.87
N ARG A 112 7.34 -1.20 -1.39
CA ARG A 112 6.78 0.01 -0.77
C ARG A 112 7.58 0.45 0.47
N LEU A 113 7.97 -0.49 1.33
CA LEU A 113 8.79 -0.17 2.50
C LEU A 113 10.17 0.35 2.09
N ASP A 114 10.83 -0.31 1.14
CA ASP A 114 12.15 0.09 0.64
C ASP A 114 12.10 1.48 -0.02
N GLU A 115 11.04 1.79 -0.78
CA GLU A 115 10.80 3.10 -1.38
C GLU A 115 10.61 4.20 -0.32
N LEU A 116 9.81 3.94 0.73
CA LEU A 116 9.60 4.91 1.81
C LEU A 116 10.88 5.17 2.60
N VAL A 117 11.67 4.14 2.90
CA VAL A 117 12.98 4.28 3.56
C VAL A 117 13.96 5.04 2.67
N ALA A 118 13.94 4.81 1.35
CA ALA A 118 14.77 5.57 0.41
C ALA A 118 14.35 7.04 0.34
N GLN A 119 13.04 7.33 0.35
CA GLN A 119 12.51 8.70 0.41
C GLN A 119 12.92 9.42 1.68
N ASP A 120 12.83 8.76 2.85
CA ASP A 120 13.24 9.34 4.12
C ASP A 120 14.73 9.73 4.14
N LYS A 121 15.59 8.83 3.63
CA LYS A 121 17.04 9.10 3.48
C LYS A 121 17.32 10.25 2.52
N ALA A 122 16.62 10.29 1.39
CA ALA A 122 16.78 11.36 0.39
C ALA A 122 16.35 12.73 0.95
N LEU A 123 15.19 12.80 1.60
CA LEU A 123 14.70 14.04 2.20
C LEU A 123 15.57 14.51 3.36
N THR A 124 16.09 13.58 4.17
CA THR A 124 17.04 13.90 5.24
C THR A 124 18.33 14.48 4.67
N ALA A 125 18.88 13.89 3.61
CA ALA A 125 20.06 14.44 2.94
C ALA A 125 19.81 15.83 2.31
N GLU A 126 18.65 16.05 1.68
CA GLU A 126 18.28 17.36 1.13
C GLU A 126 18.08 18.42 2.22
N ARG A 127 17.53 18.02 3.38
CA ARG A 127 17.43 18.88 4.55
C ARG A 127 18.82 19.28 5.04
N GLU A 128 19.75 18.34 5.20
CA GLU A 128 21.12 18.62 5.64
C GLU A 128 21.85 19.58 4.69
N LYS A 129 21.69 19.39 3.36
CA LYS A 129 22.21 20.33 2.36
C LYS A 129 21.60 21.72 2.52
N THR A 130 20.29 21.80 2.75
CA THR A 130 19.57 23.07 2.96
C THR A 130 20.04 23.76 4.25
N ASP A 131 20.21 23.02 5.34
CA ASP A 131 20.74 23.52 6.62
C ASP A 131 22.18 24.07 6.46
N ALA A 132 23.03 23.41 5.66
CA ALA A 132 24.37 23.90 5.33
C ALA A 132 24.32 25.19 4.50
N LEU A 133 23.41 25.30 3.52
CA LEU A 133 23.23 26.51 2.73
C LEU A 133 22.70 27.68 3.58
N ILE A 134 21.74 27.44 4.46
CA ILE A 134 21.23 28.42 5.43
C ILE A 134 22.38 28.96 6.28
N THR A 135 23.22 28.06 6.81
CA THR A 135 24.39 28.46 7.61
C THR A 135 25.36 29.33 6.80
N LYS A 136 25.61 28.97 5.54
CA LYS A 136 26.51 29.72 4.63
C LYS A 136 25.95 31.10 4.29
N VAL A 137 24.66 31.21 3.96
CA VAL A 137 24.00 32.49 3.67
C VAL A 137 23.94 33.35 4.93
N GLY A 138 23.64 32.76 6.09
CA GLY A 138 23.65 33.46 7.38
C GLY A 138 25.01 34.11 7.70
N LYS A 139 26.12 33.38 7.48
CA LYS A 139 27.47 33.94 7.63
C LYS A 139 27.75 35.10 6.67
N ARG A 140 27.32 35.00 5.42
CA ARG A 140 27.46 36.08 4.42
C ARG A 140 26.66 37.31 4.81
N LEU A 141 25.44 37.09 5.30
CA LEU A 141 24.54 38.15 5.74
C LEU A 141 25.13 38.92 6.92
N ALA A 142 25.66 38.23 7.94
CA ALA A 142 26.37 38.88 9.04
C ALA A 142 27.57 39.71 8.56
N GLY A 143 28.40 39.16 7.66
CA GLY A 143 29.52 39.91 7.10
C GLY A 143 29.11 41.11 6.23
N LEU A 144 27.97 41.03 5.52
CA LEU A 144 27.41 42.17 4.78
C LEU A 144 26.89 43.24 5.74
N GLU A 145 26.23 42.87 6.83
CA GLU A 145 25.74 43.80 7.86
C GLU A 145 26.90 44.54 8.56
N GLU A 146 27.99 43.84 8.87
CA GLU A 146 29.21 44.46 9.42
C GLU A 146 29.85 45.47 8.45
N ARG A 147 29.99 45.10 7.18
CA ARG A 147 30.55 45.99 6.14
C ARG A 147 29.66 47.19 5.88
N LEU A 148 28.35 46.98 5.81
CA LEU A 148 27.39 48.07 5.66
C LEU A 148 27.53 49.06 6.84
N ALA A 149 27.59 48.57 8.07
CA ALA A 149 27.77 49.43 9.25
C ALA A 149 29.10 50.20 9.24
N ALA A 150 30.20 49.58 8.80
CA ALA A 150 31.49 50.24 8.66
C ALA A 150 31.48 51.34 7.58
N GLU A 151 30.91 51.02 6.42
CA GLU A 151 30.82 51.95 5.29
C GLU A 151 29.87 53.12 5.61
N THR A 152 28.76 52.86 6.30
CA THR A 152 27.84 53.92 6.76
C THR A 152 28.54 54.86 7.72
N LYS A 153 29.33 54.34 8.67
CA LYS A 153 30.13 55.16 9.59
C LYS A 153 31.15 56.03 8.83
N SER A 154 31.84 55.44 7.85
CA SER A 154 32.79 56.18 7.02
C SER A 154 32.09 57.30 6.24
N ALA A 155 30.95 57.00 5.60
CA ALA A 155 30.17 57.97 4.83
C ALA A 155 29.63 59.10 5.72
N THR A 156 29.19 58.81 6.95
CA THR A 156 28.76 59.84 7.91
C THR A 156 29.90 60.72 8.39
N ALA A 157 31.12 60.18 8.52
CA ALA A 157 32.29 60.99 8.88
C ALA A 157 32.63 61.98 7.76
N THR A 158 32.66 61.53 6.50
CA THR A 158 32.85 62.43 5.36
C THR A 158 31.74 63.47 5.22
N LEU A 159 30.49 63.14 5.56
CA LEU A 159 29.39 64.11 5.58
C LEU A 159 29.64 65.22 6.61
N LEU A 160 30.20 64.89 7.77
CA LEU A 160 30.48 65.84 8.84
C LEU A 160 31.73 66.70 8.57
N ASP A 161 32.71 66.16 7.85
CA ASP A 161 33.99 66.82 7.58
C ASP A 161 33.98 67.68 6.30
N ASP A 162 33.06 67.43 5.37
CA ASP A 162 32.99 68.10 4.06
C ASP A 162 31.79 69.07 3.98
N GLU A 163 32.02 70.37 3.75
CA GLU A 163 30.96 71.41 3.69
C GLU A 163 30.21 71.43 2.33
N GLY A 164 30.52 70.49 1.43
CA GLY A 164 29.92 70.35 0.10
C GLY A 164 28.59 69.58 0.05
N GLU A 165 28.03 69.43 -1.17
CA GLU A 165 26.82 68.63 -1.39
C GLU A 165 27.12 67.13 -1.18
N PHE A 166 26.45 66.51 -0.20
CA PHE A 166 26.68 65.11 0.15
C PHE A 166 26.11 64.14 -0.91
N VAL A 167 26.98 63.29 -1.46
CA VAL A 167 26.60 62.22 -2.38
C VAL A 167 26.76 60.87 -1.70
N VAL A 168 25.71 60.04 -1.71
CA VAL A 168 25.76 58.69 -1.14
C VAL A 168 26.71 57.81 -1.96
N PRO A 169 27.72 57.16 -1.33
CA PRO A 169 28.61 56.22 -2.00
C PRO A 169 27.88 55.07 -2.71
N GLU A 170 28.26 54.75 -3.95
CA GLU A 170 27.75 53.59 -4.68
C GLU A 170 28.05 52.25 -3.97
N SER A 171 29.12 52.20 -3.18
CA SER A 171 29.46 51.04 -2.34
C SER A 171 28.34 50.72 -1.35
N LEU A 172 27.73 51.74 -0.72
CA LEU A 172 26.60 51.57 0.18
C LEU A 172 25.37 51.04 -0.53
N THR A 173 25.01 51.61 -1.68
CA THR A 173 23.82 51.18 -2.42
C THR A 173 23.96 49.74 -2.92
N ARG A 174 25.16 49.34 -3.36
CA ARG A 174 25.48 47.95 -3.73
C ARG A 174 25.38 46.99 -2.53
N LEU A 175 25.98 47.35 -1.40
CA LEU A 175 25.93 46.53 -0.18
C LEU A 175 24.49 46.34 0.33
N GLU A 176 23.65 47.38 0.27
CA GLU A 176 22.24 47.25 0.63
C GLU A 176 21.45 46.33 -0.32
N ALA A 177 21.72 46.41 -1.63
CA ALA A 177 21.08 45.53 -2.61
C ALA A 177 21.49 44.06 -2.38
N GLU A 178 22.77 43.79 -2.16
CA GLU A 178 23.28 42.47 -1.80
C GLU A 178 22.67 41.96 -0.50
N LEU A 179 22.52 42.82 0.52
CA LEU A 179 21.88 42.46 1.79
C LEU A 179 20.41 42.08 1.60
N ARG A 180 19.65 42.85 0.80
CA ARG A 180 18.25 42.54 0.48
C ARG A 180 18.13 41.19 -0.24
N LEU A 181 19.00 40.93 -1.21
CA LEU A 181 19.03 39.64 -1.93
C LEU A 181 19.39 38.48 -0.99
N ALA A 182 20.40 38.67 -0.12
CA ALA A 182 20.79 37.67 0.86
C ALA A 182 19.65 37.35 1.84
N LYS A 183 18.94 38.38 2.34
CA LYS A 183 17.76 38.22 3.22
C LYS A 183 16.63 37.44 2.53
N ALA A 184 16.32 37.78 1.28
CA ALA A 184 15.32 37.05 0.49
C ALA A 184 15.73 35.58 0.30
N SER A 185 16.99 35.32 -0.08
CA SER A 185 17.48 33.95 -0.28
C SER A 185 17.46 33.11 1.00
N LEU A 186 17.69 33.73 2.16
CA LEU A 186 17.61 33.05 3.46
C LEU A 186 16.17 32.67 3.78
N ALA A 187 15.21 33.58 3.56
CA ALA A 187 13.79 33.31 3.77
C ALA A 187 13.30 32.16 2.87
N ASP A 188 13.72 32.14 1.59
CA ASP A 188 13.39 31.05 0.66
C ASP A 188 13.96 29.70 1.13
N LEU A 189 15.21 29.68 1.60
CA LEU A 189 15.83 28.46 2.13
C LEU A 189 15.15 27.97 3.42
N GLN A 190 14.75 28.89 4.30
CA GLN A 190 13.98 28.57 5.51
C GLN A 190 12.61 27.98 5.16
N GLY A 191 11.90 28.56 4.19
CA GLY A 191 10.64 28.01 3.69
C GLY A 191 10.80 26.60 3.09
N LYS A 192 11.87 26.36 2.31
CA LYS A 192 12.20 25.02 1.81
C LYS A 192 12.47 24.03 2.94
N ARG A 193 13.22 24.44 3.97
CA ARG A 193 13.51 23.61 5.14
C ARG A 193 12.23 23.21 5.89
N GLU A 194 11.32 24.16 6.09
CA GLU A 194 10.02 23.88 6.74
C GLU A 194 9.17 22.91 5.93
N ALA A 195 9.13 23.07 4.59
CA ALA A 195 8.44 22.14 3.71
C ALA A 195 9.05 20.72 3.79
N LEU A 196 10.38 20.59 3.81
CA LEU A 196 11.07 19.31 3.99
C LEU A 196 10.76 18.67 5.36
N LEU A 197 10.73 19.47 6.43
CA LEU A 197 10.36 18.99 7.77
C LEU A 197 8.91 18.50 7.84
N ALA A 198 7.99 19.20 7.18
CA ALA A 198 6.59 18.76 7.09
C ALA A 198 6.46 17.41 6.36
N GLN A 199 7.20 17.22 5.27
CA GLN A 199 7.25 15.94 4.54
C GLN A 199 7.83 14.82 5.42
N LEU A 200 8.99 15.06 6.04
CA LEU A 200 9.63 14.12 6.97
C LEU A 200 8.73 13.77 8.16
N GLY A 201 7.90 14.70 8.65
CA GLY A 201 6.98 14.43 9.75
C GLY A 201 5.90 13.38 9.44
N SER A 202 5.54 13.21 8.17
CA SER A 202 4.50 12.25 7.74
C SER A 202 5.04 10.84 7.47
N LEU A 203 6.33 10.72 7.16
CA LEU A 203 6.96 9.46 6.74
C LEU A 203 7.04 8.38 7.83
N PRO A 204 7.35 8.67 9.11
CA PRO A 204 7.45 7.64 10.14
C PRO A 204 6.18 6.80 10.29
N LYS A 205 5.01 7.44 10.21
CA LYS A 205 3.72 6.74 10.29
C LYS A 205 3.50 5.85 9.04
N ALA A 206 3.86 6.36 7.87
CA ALA A 206 3.76 5.59 6.62
C ALA A 206 4.71 4.38 6.60
N ILE A 207 5.95 4.56 7.06
CA ILE A 207 6.94 3.49 7.22
C ILE A 207 6.44 2.46 8.23
N GLY A 208 5.92 2.90 9.37
CA GLY A 208 5.33 2.01 10.39
C GLY A 208 4.19 1.16 9.83
N SER A 209 3.26 1.78 9.07
CA SER A 209 2.19 1.04 8.40
C SER A 209 2.73 0.03 7.38
N ALA A 210 3.63 0.45 6.49
CA ALA A 210 4.21 -0.42 5.48
C ALA A 210 4.99 -1.60 6.08
N ARG A 211 5.65 -1.37 7.23
CA ARG A 211 6.32 -2.42 8.00
C ARG A 211 5.33 -3.44 8.55
N ASN A 212 4.21 -2.99 9.11
CA ASN A 212 3.16 -3.89 9.61
C ASN A 212 2.56 -4.72 8.47
N ASP A 213 2.25 -4.10 7.33
CA ASP A 213 1.74 -4.79 6.14
C ASP A 213 2.72 -5.88 5.68
N LEU A 214 4.01 -5.55 5.62
CA LEU A 214 5.06 -6.51 5.26
C LEU A 214 5.11 -7.70 6.24
N ILE A 215 5.01 -7.45 7.55
CA ILE A 215 4.99 -8.51 8.58
C ILE A 215 3.79 -9.43 8.38
N HIS A 216 2.61 -8.87 8.11
CA HIS A 216 1.39 -9.65 7.86
C HIS A 216 1.52 -10.52 6.62
N HIS A 217 1.96 -9.96 5.48
CA HIS A 217 2.14 -10.74 4.26
C HIS A 217 3.24 -11.79 4.38
N ARG A 218 4.32 -11.48 5.11
CA ARG A 218 5.38 -12.44 5.42
C ARG A 218 4.85 -13.63 6.20
N ALA A 219 4.00 -13.41 7.20
CA ALA A 219 3.41 -14.49 7.97
C ALA A 219 2.63 -15.47 7.07
N VAL A 220 1.84 -14.95 6.13
CA VAL A 220 1.11 -15.80 5.18
C VAL A 220 2.06 -16.58 4.26
N VAL A 221 3.14 -15.96 3.77
CA VAL A 221 4.15 -16.67 2.95
C VAL A 221 4.85 -17.77 3.75
N ALA A 222 5.21 -17.49 5.01
CA ALA A 222 5.81 -18.48 5.90
C ALA A 222 4.85 -19.64 6.23
N GLU A 223 3.56 -19.37 6.39
CA GLU A 223 2.54 -20.41 6.55
C GLU A 223 2.45 -21.30 5.30
N ILE A 224 2.48 -20.72 4.09
CA ILE A 224 2.47 -21.48 2.84
C ILE A 224 3.69 -22.40 2.77
N GLU A 225 4.87 -21.87 3.07
CA GLU A 225 6.11 -22.65 3.11
C GLU A 225 6.03 -23.78 4.15
N LEU A 226 5.50 -23.50 5.35
CA LEU A 226 5.26 -24.51 6.37
C LEU A 226 4.35 -25.63 5.86
N TYR A 227 3.21 -25.30 5.26
CA TYR A 227 2.30 -26.30 4.70
C TYR A 227 2.99 -27.14 3.63
N GLU A 228 3.78 -26.53 2.75
CA GLU A 228 4.56 -27.26 1.74
C GLU A 228 5.53 -28.26 2.36
N GLN A 229 6.28 -27.85 3.39
CA GLN A 229 7.23 -28.73 4.07
C GLN A 229 6.56 -29.80 4.94
N LEU A 230 5.38 -29.50 5.48
CA LEU A 230 4.65 -30.40 6.37
C LEU A 230 3.93 -31.52 5.59
N MET A 231 3.38 -31.23 4.40
CA MET A 231 2.58 -32.18 3.62
C MET A 231 3.22 -33.56 3.41
N PRO A 232 4.53 -33.68 3.09
CA PRO A 232 5.20 -34.98 3.00
C PRO A 232 5.21 -35.78 4.31
N VAL A 233 5.26 -35.10 5.46
CA VAL A 233 5.39 -35.71 6.80
C VAL A 233 4.02 -35.94 7.46
N MET A 234 2.95 -35.32 6.94
CA MET A 234 1.59 -35.45 7.49
C MET A 234 1.11 -36.89 7.65
N THR A 235 1.53 -37.80 6.77
CA THR A 235 1.19 -39.23 6.87
C THR A 235 1.82 -39.89 8.11
N VAL A 236 3.04 -39.49 8.47
CA VAL A 236 3.74 -39.97 9.67
C VAL A 236 3.10 -39.40 10.92
N VAL A 237 2.76 -38.11 10.92
CA VAL A 237 2.05 -37.45 12.03
C VAL A 237 0.67 -38.08 12.24
N ALA A 238 -0.09 -38.31 11.17
CA ALA A 238 -1.40 -38.96 11.24
C ALA A 238 -1.29 -40.38 11.80
N ARG A 239 -0.30 -41.16 11.35
CA ARG A 239 -0.04 -42.50 11.90
C ARG A 239 0.30 -42.47 13.39
N ALA A 240 1.15 -41.53 13.81
CA ALA A 240 1.50 -41.36 15.21
C ALA A 240 0.29 -40.96 16.08
N SER A 241 -0.57 -40.07 15.56
CA SER A 241 -1.81 -39.66 16.23
C SER A 241 -2.80 -40.82 16.39
N ALA A 242 -3.04 -41.59 15.31
CA ALA A 242 -3.89 -42.77 15.34
C ALA A 242 -3.36 -43.83 16.33
N ALA A 243 -2.06 -44.11 16.30
CA ALA A 243 -1.43 -45.02 17.26
C ALA A 243 -1.57 -44.52 18.72
N ARG A 244 -1.52 -43.20 18.95
CA ARG A 244 -1.69 -42.63 20.29
C ARG A 244 -3.12 -42.78 20.81
N ARG A 245 -4.13 -42.68 19.93
CA ARG A 245 -5.53 -42.95 20.29
C ARG A 245 -5.74 -44.36 20.81
N GLU A 246 -5.07 -45.35 20.22
CA GLU A 246 -5.14 -46.75 20.69
C GLU A 246 -4.72 -46.88 22.16
N THR A 247 -3.81 -46.02 22.63
CA THR A 247 -3.31 -46.01 24.02
C THR A 247 -4.01 -44.99 24.93
N SER A 248 -4.75 -44.03 24.37
CA SER A 248 -5.38 -42.94 25.11
C SER A 248 -6.73 -42.57 24.50
N TYR A 249 -7.81 -42.96 25.19
CA TYR A 249 -9.19 -42.70 24.76
C TYR A 249 -9.58 -41.21 24.71
N SER A 250 -8.82 -40.32 25.36
CA SER A 250 -9.06 -38.88 25.35
C SER A 250 -8.25 -38.14 24.27
N HIS A 251 -7.34 -38.82 23.57
CA HIS A 251 -6.53 -38.20 22.51
C HIS A 251 -7.38 -37.87 21.28
N ASP A 252 -7.30 -36.64 20.79
CA ASP A 252 -7.97 -36.24 19.55
C ASP A 252 -7.09 -36.63 18.34
N GLU A 253 -7.57 -37.56 17.51
CA GLU A 253 -6.82 -38.03 16.33
C GLU A 253 -6.54 -36.91 15.32
N SER A 254 -7.38 -35.86 15.30
CA SER A 254 -7.25 -34.73 14.38
C SER A 254 -6.13 -33.75 14.76
N ARG A 255 -5.51 -33.91 15.94
CA ARG A 255 -4.49 -33.00 16.46
C ARG A 255 -3.30 -33.76 17.03
N PHE A 256 -2.09 -33.28 16.72
CA PHE A 256 -0.85 -33.78 17.32
C PHE A 256 0.02 -32.61 17.77
N GLU A 257 0.30 -32.52 19.06
CA GLU A 257 1.07 -31.41 19.63
C GLU A 257 2.57 -31.70 19.56
N ILE A 258 3.32 -30.75 18.99
CA ILE A 258 4.77 -30.81 18.83
C ILE A 258 5.36 -29.57 19.49
N GLU A 259 6.21 -29.76 20.49
CA GLU A 259 6.93 -28.68 21.13
C GLU A 259 8.10 -28.23 20.24
N ILE A 260 8.18 -26.93 19.95
CA ILE A 260 9.27 -26.36 19.16
C ILE A 260 10.40 -25.96 20.13
N PRO A 261 11.63 -26.47 19.96
CA PRO A 261 12.77 -26.06 20.78
C PRO A 261 12.98 -24.54 20.77
N ARG A 262 13.17 -23.94 21.95
CA ARG A 262 13.33 -22.49 22.11
C ARG A 262 14.48 -21.91 21.29
N GLU A 263 15.59 -22.65 21.19
CA GLU A 263 16.75 -22.25 20.38
C GLU A 263 16.38 -22.02 18.90
N LEU A 264 15.48 -22.84 18.35
CA LEU A 264 15.01 -22.67 16.98
C LEU A 264 14.11 -21.45 16.82
N ILE A 265 13.33 -21.11 17.85
CA ILE A 265 12.50 -19.90 17.88
C ILE A 265 13.40 -18.66 17.87
N GLU A 266 14.41 -18.63 18.73
CA GLU A 266 15.34 -17.48 18.83
C GLU A 266 16.12 -17.25 17.53
N VAL A 267 16.56 -18.32 16.87
CA VAL A 267 17.20 -18.24 15.54
C VAL A 267 16.22 -17.72 14.48
N ALA A 268 14.96 -18.18 14.49
CA ALA A 268 13.95 -17.72 13.54
C ALA A 268 13.60 -16.23 13.76
N GLU A 269 13.44 -15.79 15.00
CA GLU A 269 13.19 -14.37 15.32
C GLU A 269 14.33 -13.47 14.85
N ALA A 270 15.58 -13.90 15.07
CA ALA A 270 16.75 -13.16 14.59
C ALA A 270 16.80 -13.06 13.06
N ALA A 271 16.49 -14.16 12.35
CA ALA A 271 16.42 -14.17 10.90
C ALA A 271 15.32 -13.24 10.37
N LEU A 272 14.13 -13.29 10.98
CA LEU A 272 13.00 -12.42 10.63
C LEU A 272 13.29 -10.94 10.92
N ALA A 273 14.04 -10.63 11.97
CA ALA A 273 14.45 -9.26 12.26
C ALA A 273 15.44 -8.73 11.19
N ALA A 274 16.37 -9.57 10.73
CA ALA A 274 17.37 -9.21 9.72
C ALA A 274 16.78 -8.93 8.33
N GLU A 275 15.59 -9.44 8.03
CA GLU A 275 14.91 -9.18 6.77
C GLU A 275 14.37 -7.77 6.65
N LEU A 276 14.07 -7.10 7.77
CA LEU A 276 13.50 -5.75 7.74
C LEU A 276 14.61 -4.73 7.40
N PRO A 277 14.35 -3.77 6.49
CA PRO A 277 15.32 -2.71 6.23
C PRO A 277 15.59 -1.96 7.52
N ALA A 278 16.88 -1.70 7.79
CA ALA A 278 17.28 -0.82 8.87
C ALA A 278 16.65 0.57 8.62
N ALA A 279 15.87 1.03 9.60
CA ALA A 279 15.36 2.40 9.64
C ALA A 279 16.54 3.37 9.68
#